data_AF-A0A944P1E9-F1
#
_entry.id   AF-A0A944P1E9-F1
#
_cell.length_a   1.000
_cell.length_b   1.000
_cell.length_c   1.000
_cell.angle_alpha   90.00
_cell.angle_beta   90.00
_cell.angle_gamma   90.00
#
_symmetry.space_group_name_H-M   'P 1'
#
loop_
_entity.id
_entity.type
_entity.pdbx_description
1 polymer ?
#
loop_
_entity_poly.entity_id
_entity_poly.type
_entity_poly.pdbx_seq_one_letter_code
_entity_poly.pdbx_strand_id
1 'polypeptide(L)'
;WSNLSGGEPHFTLSQVALNDVIMVFAFAPIVALLLGLSSIIVPWETLLLSVVLYIVVPVIFSQIWRKNLLTRGGEEKLKATLDRLGPVSLVALLATLVLLFGFQGEQIIAKPVIIALLAVPILIQVYFTSGLAYLMSRTFGVAHCVAAPSALIGASNFFELAVAVAIGLFGFQSGAALATVVGVLIEVPVMLSVVKIVNSTKGWYESGTAISKN
;
A
#
# COMPACT_ATOMS: atom_id res chain seq x y z
N TRP A 1 4.67 1.09 -6.90
CA TRP A 1 4.11 2.17 -7.75
C TRP A 1 5.14 3.25 -8.06
N SER A 2 5.69 3.94 -7.05
CA SER A 2 6.69 5.01 -7.23
C SER A 2 7.81 4.67 -8.21
N ASN A 3 8.45 3.50 -8.08
CA ASN A 3 9.51 3.06 -9.00
C ASN A 3 9.05 2.96 -10.46
N LEU A 4 7.82 2.46 -10.71
CA LEU A 4 7.24 2.36 -12.05
C LEU A 4 6.88 3.73 -12.64
N SER A 5 6.71 4.76 -11.81
CA SER A 5 6.45 6.13 -12.24
C SER A 5 7.69 7.02 -12.27
N GLY A 6 8.89 6.48 -12.03
CA GLY A 6 10.12 7.28 -11.94
C GLY A 6 10.10 8.27 -10.77
N GLY A 7 9.44 7.90 -9.66
CA GLY A 7 9.30 8.73 -8.48
C GLY A 7 10.61 8.87 -7.71
N GLU A 8 10.76 9.99 -7.00
CA GLU A 8 11.93 10.26 -6.17
C GLU A 8 11.91 9.34 -4.92
N PRO A 9 12.95 8.50 -4.70
CA PRO A 9 12.93 7.50 -3.63
C PRO A 9 12.89 8.07 -2.21
N HIS A 10 13.58 9.17 -1.93
CA HIS A 10 13.64 9.73 -0.58
C HIS A 10 12.28 10.31 -0.16
N PHE A 11 11.62 11.02 -1.05
CA PHE A 11 10.28 11.56 -0.88
C PHE A 11 9.25 10.45 -0.72
N THR A 12 9.33 9.41 -1.56
CA THR A 12 8.48 8.22 -1.45
C THR A 12 8.60 7.61 -0.05
N LEU A 13 9.83 7.43 0.43
CA LEU A 13 10.09 6.86 1.76
C LEU A 13 9.51 7.76 2.86
N SER A 14 9.74 9.07 2.78
CA SER A 14 9.22 10.03 3.76
C SER A 14 7.69 10.06 3.79
N GLN A 15 7.03 9.99 2.64
CA GLN A 15 5.57 9.95 2.58
C GLN A 15 4.99 8.67 3.18
N VAL A 16 5.55 7.51 2.85
CA VAL A 16 5.10 6.23 3.43
C VAL A 16 5.28 6.25 4.94
N ALA A 17 6.45 6.69 5.43
CA ALA A 17 6.70 6.79 6.86
C ALA A 17 5.73 7.75 7.57
N LEU A 18 5.43 8.90 6.96
CA LEU A 18 4.46 9.85 7.50
C LEU A 18 3.04 9.24 7.53
N ASN A 19 2.64 8.55 6.46
CA ASN A 19 1.36 7.87 6.38
C ASN A 19 1.22 6.82 7.50
N ASP A 20 2.25 6.00 7.71
CA ASP A 20 2.27 4.97 8.74
C ASP A 20 2.16 5.56 10.15
N VAL A 21 2.87 6.67 10.42
CA VAL A 21 2.78 7.38 11.70
C VAL A 21 1.35 7.90 11.93
N ILE A 22 0.75 8.55 10.93
CA ILE A 22 -0.64 9.01 11.02
C ILE A 22 -1.59 7.84 11.26
N MET A 23 -1.33 6.70 10.60
CA MET A 23 -2.14 5.50 10.76
C MET A 23 -2.14 4.99 12.21
N VAL A 24 -0.98 4.96 12.85
CA VAL A 24 -0.83 4.48 14.23
C VAL A 24 -1.44 5.45 15.25
N PHE A 25 -1.20 6.76 15.09
CA PHE A 25 -1.58 7.74 16.11
C PHE A 25 -2.96 8.36 15.93
N ALA A 26 -3.50 8.39 14.71
CA ALA A 26 -4.82 8.95 14.43
C ALA A 26 -5.81 7.86 14.01
N PHE A 27 -5.49 7.11 12.94
CA PHE A 27 -6.46 6.18 12.35
C PHE A 27 -6.83 5.03 13.28
N ALA A 28 -5.84 4.32 13.84
CA ALA A 28 -6.11 3.18 14.72
C ALA A 28 -6.94 3.55 15.97
N PRO A 29 -6.66 4.66 16.69
CA PRO A 29 -7.53 5.12 17.78
C PRO A 29 -8.95 5.47 17.34
N ILE A 30 -9.11 6.15 16.20
CA ILE A 30 -10.43 6.51 15.67
C ILE A 30 -11.24 5.25 15.35
N VAL A 31 -10.64 4.27 14.66
CA VAL A 31 -11.30 3.00 14.33
C VAL A 31 -11.64 2.22 15.60
N ALA A 32 -10.74 2.17 16.58
CA ALA A 32 -11.00 1.52 17.85
C ALA A 32 -12.21 2.14 18.58
N LEU A 33 -12.31 3.48 18.57
CA LEU A 33 -13.47 4.19 19.12
C LEU A 33 -14.76 3.83 18.37
N LEU A 34 -14.74 3.87 17.03
CA LEU A 34 -15.91 3.59 16.19
C LEU A 34 -16.40 2.13 16.33
N LEU A 35 -15.48 1.17 16.42
CA LEU A 35 -15.80 -0.24 16.65
C LEU A 35 -16.34 -0.47 18.08
N GLY A 36 -15.77 0.23 19.07
CA GLY A 36 -16.26 0.23 20.44
C GLY A 36 -17.69 0.73 20.55
N LEU A 37 -18.04 1.80 19.81
CA LEU A 37 -19.42 2.30 19.72
C LEU A 37 -20.38 1.30 19.05
N SER A 38 -19.86 0.43 18.18
CA SER A 38 -20.63 -0.60 17.49
C SER A 38 -20.72 -1.92 18.26
N SER A 39 -20.23 -1.98 19.51
CA SER A 39 -20.18 -3.19 20.35
C SER A 39 -19.44 -4.38 19.73
N ILE A 40 -18.52 -4.11 18.78
CA ILE A 40 -17.64 -5.13 18.21
C ILE A 40 -16.43 -5.26 19.14
N ILE A 41 -16.27 -6.43 19.77
CA ILE A 41 -15.14 -6.69 20.67
C ILE A 41 -13.86 -6.80 19.84
N VAL A 42 -12.91 -5.91 20.13
CA VAL A 42 -11.58 -5.91 19.52
C VAL A 42 -10.66 -6.85 20.33
N PRO A 43 -10.09 -7.91 19.73
CA PRO A 43 -9.18 -8.83 20.42
C PRO A 43 -7.77 -8.23 20.50
N TRP A 44 -7.58 -7.33 21.46
CA TRP A 44 -6.34 -6.58 21.66
C TRP A 44 -5.12 -7.46 21.86
N GLU A 45 -5.25 -8.60 22.54
CA GLU A 45 -4.15 -9.54 22.74
C GLU A 45 -3.63 -10.11 21.42
N THR A 46 -4.54 -10.59 20.56
CA THR A 46 -4.20 -11.13 19.25
C THR A 46 -3.63 -10.06 18.32
N LEU A 47 -4.18 -8.84 18.37
CA LEU A 47 -3.67 -7.71 17.59
C LEU A 47 -2.26 -7.31 18.02
N LEU A 48 -2.02 -7.16 19.32
CA LEU A 48 -0.70 -6.82 19.86
C LEU A 48 0.33 -7.90 19.54
N LEU A 49 -0.03 -9.18 19.73
CA LEU A 49 0.84 -10.30 19.38
C LEU A 49 1.18 -10.29 17.88
N SER A 50 0.20 -10.02 17.02
CA SER A 50 0.38 -9.94 15.56
C SER A 50 1.30 -8.79 15.17
N VAL A 51 1.14 -7.60 15.77
CA VAL A 51 2.03 -6.45 15.52
C VAL A 51 3.46 -6.77 15.95
N VAL A 52 3.64 -7.37 17.13
CA VAL A 52 4.97 -7.75 17.61
C VAL A 52 5.63 -8.77 16.67
N LEU A 53 4.91 -9.82 16.29
CA LEU A 53 5.46 -10.91 15.48
C LEU A 53 5.67 -10.52 14.01
N TYR A 54 4.74 -9.78 13.38
CA TYR A 54 4.80 -9.47 11.95
C TYR A 54 5.53 -8.16 11.64
N ILE A 55 5.67 -7.24 12.60
CA ILE A 55 6.32 -5.94 12.38
C ILE A 55 7.57 -5.82 13.25
N VAL A 56 7.42 -5.84 14.57
CA VAL A 56 8.51 -5.48 15.50
C VAL A 56 9.69 -6.45 15.37
N VAL A 57 9.42 -7.76 15.43
CA VAL A 57 10.46 -8.79 15.34
C VAL A 57 11.21 -8.73 14.00
N PRO A 58 10.54 -8.74 12.82
CA PRO A 58 11.22 -8.58 11.53
C PRO A 58 12.03 -7.28 11.40
N VAL A 59 11.51 -6.16 11.92
CA VAL A 59 12.23 -4.89 11.92
C VAL A 59 13.51 -4.98 12.74
N ILE A 60 13.46 -5.53 13.96
CA ILE A 60 14.66 -5.73 14.80
C ILE A 60 15.69 -6.60 14.06
N PHE A 61 15.28 -7.74 13.51
CA PHE A 61 16.16 -8.61 12.73
C PHE A 61 16.77 -7.88 11.54
N SER A 62 15.97 -7.09 10.80
CA SER A 62 16.44 -6.32 9.65
C SER A 62 17.48 -5.25 10.04
N GLN A 63 17.30 -4.57 11.18
CA GLN A 63 18.24 -3.55 11.65
C GLN A 63 19.55 -4.15 12.14
N ILE A 64 19.48 -5.27 12.87
CA ILE A 64 20.68 -6.02 13.29
C ILE A 64 21.44 -6.51 12.06
N TRP A 65 20.73 -7.08 11.07
CA TRP A 65 21.36 -7.56 9.85
C TRP A 65 21.98 -6.43 9.02
N ARG A 66 21.26 -5.31 8.84
CA ARG A 66 21.77 -4.11 8.18
C ARG A 66 23.04 -3.60 8.85
N LYS A 67 23.04 -3.48 10.19
CA LYS A 67 24.23 -3.08 10.95
C LYS A 67 25.41 -4.03 10.68
N ASN A 68 25.19 -5.34 10.70
CA ASN A 68 26.22 -6.34 10.41
C ASN A 68 26.75 -6.29 8.98
N LEU A 69 25.91 -5.96 8.00
CA LEU A 69 26.34 -5.80 6.60
C LEU A 69 27.21 -4.55 6.44
N LEU A 70 26.80 -3.43 7.03
CA LEU A 70 27.55 -2.18 7.00
C LEU A 70 28.90 -2.29 7.69
N THR A 71 28.98 -2.96 8.85
CA THR A 71 30.25 -3.13 9.57
C THR A 71 31.23 -4.06 8.87
N ARG A 72 30.75 -5.08 8.14
CA ARG A 72 31.61 -6.09 7.49
C ARG A 72 31.99 -5.77 6.04
N GLY A 73 31.24 -4.92 5.35
CA GLY A 73 31.47 -4.68 3.92
C GLY A 73 30.93 -3.35 3.40
N GLY A 74 30.59 -2.41 4.28
CA GLY A 74 30.16 -1.07 3.90
C GLY A 74 28.89 -1.03 3.05
N GLU A 75 28.69 0.12 2.40
CA GLU A 75 27.50 0.40 1.57
C GLU A 75 27.41 -0.51 0.34
N GLU A 76 28.54 -0.93 -0.24
CA GLU A 76 28.54 -1.81 -1.42
C GLU A 76 27.96 -3.19 -1.12
N LYS A 77 28.33 -3.78 0.03
CA LYS A 77 27.79 -5.08 0.45
C LYS A 77 26.32 -5.00 0.82
N LEU A 78 25.88 -3.89 1.41
CA LEU A 78 24.46 -3.64 1.65
C LEU A 78 23.71 -3.56 0.33
N LYS A 79 24.19 -2.76 -0.63
CA LYS A 79 23.59 -2.61 -1.96
C LYS A 79 23.47 -3.95 -2.69
N ALA A 80 24.56 -4.71 -2.78
CA ALA A 80 24.55 -6.04 -3.41
C ALA A 80 23.58 -7.02 -2.74
N THR A 81 23.37 -6.90 -1.42
CA THR A 81 22.39 -7.72 -0.70
C THR A 81 20.96 -7.30 -1.01
N LEU A 82 20.69 -5.99 -1.04
CA LEU A 82 19.39 -5.44 -1.42
C LEU A 82 19.01 -5.81 -2.86
N ASP A 83 19.96 -5.74 -3.80
CA ASP A 83 19.75 -6.11 -5.21
C ASP A 83 19.39 -7.59 -5.36
N ARG A 84 19.93 -8.47 -4.51
CA ARG A 84 19.57 -9.91 -4.47
C ARG A 84 18.23 -10.17 -3.81
N LEU A 85 17.88 -9.41 -2.77
CA LEU A 85 16.62 -9.59 -2.02
C LEU A 85 15.41 -8.99 -2.75
N GLY A 86 15.61 -7.96 -3.58
CA GLY A 86 14.54 -7.31 -4.34
C GLY A 86 13.65 -8.30 -5.10
N PRO A 87 14.21 -9.16 -5.97
CA PRO A 87 13.44 -10.19 -6.68
C PRO A 87 12.74 -11.18 -5.73
N VAL A 88 13.39 -11.58 -4.63
CA VAL A 88 12.80 -12.52 -3.66
C VAL A 88 11.57 -11.90 -2.97
N SER A 89 11.66 -10.63 -2.58
CA SER A 89 10.54 -9.89 -2.00
C SER A 89 9.38 -9.77 -2.98
N LEU A 90 9.66 -9.48 -4.25
CA LEU A 90 8.64 -9.43 -5.30
C LEU A 90 7.96 -10.80 -5.48
N VAL A 91 8.73 -11.89 -5.53
CA VAL A 91 8.19 -13.25 -5.66
C VAL A 91 7.35 -13.62 -4.43
N ALA A 92 7.78 -13.29 -3.22
CA ALA A 92 7.03 -13.55 -1.99
C ALA A 92 5.69 -12.78 -1.96
N LEU A 93 5.71 -11.51 -2.37
CA LEU A 93 4.51 -10.68 -2.53
C LEU A 93 3.53 -11.31 -3.54
N LEU A 94 4.01 -11.63 -4.74
CA LEU A 94 3.19 -12.24 -5.79
C LEU A 94 2.67 -13.63 -5.38
N ALA A 95 3.48 -14.44 -4.71
CA ALA A 95 3.05 -15.74 -4.19
C ALA A 95 1.91 -15.57 -3.17
N THR A 96 2.02 -14.58 -2.27
CA THR A 96 0.96 -14.26 -1.32
C THR A 96 -0.33 -13.87 -2.03
N LEU A 97 -0.24 -13.02 -3.06
CA LEU A 97 -1.40 -12.64 -3.87
C LEU A 97 -2.06 -13.84 -4.54
N VAL A 98 -1.26 -14.69 -5.20
CA VAL A 98 -1.77 -15.90 -5.86
C VAL A 98 -2.45 -16.83 -4.87
N LEU A 99 -1.87 -17.05 -3.68
CA LEU A 99 -2.47 -17.88 -2.64
C LEU A 99 -3.78 -17.29 -2.11
N LEU A 100 -3.82 -15.98 -1.84
CA LEU A 100 -5.04 -15.31 -1.38
C LEU A 100 -6.18 -15.45 -2.40
N PHE A 101 -5.90 -15.25 -3.68
CA PHE A 101 -6.91 -15.42 -4.73
C PHE A 101 -7.28 -16.89 -4.95
N GLY A 102 -6.30 -17.80 -4.88
CA GLY A 102 -6.55 -19.23 -5.00
C GLY A 102 -7.49 -19.73 -3.92
N PHE A 103 -7.28 -19.29 -2.67
CA PHE A 103 -8.11 -19.72 -1.55
C PHE A 103 -9.50 -19.05 -1.51
N GLN A 104 -9.65 -17.84 -2.05
CA GLN A 104 -10.95 -17.15 -2.13
C GLN A 104 -11.67 -17.29 -3.48
N GLY A 105 -11.09 -18.03 -4.43
CA GLY A 105 -11.55 -18.09 -5.83
C GLY A 105 -13.00 -18.55 -5.98
N GLU A 106 -13.40 -19.60 -5.26
CA GLU A 106 -14.79 -20.09 -5.30
C GLU A 106 -15.80 -19.02 -4.84
N GLN A 107 -15.47 -18.28 -3.78
CA GLN A 107 -16.35 -17.22 -3.27
C GLN A 107 -16.44 -16.04 -4.24
N ILE A 108 -15.33 -15.68 -4.90
CA ILE A 108 -15.28 -14.63 -5.91
C ILE A 108 -16.21 -14.97 -7.08
N ILE A 109 -16.18 -16.22 -7.54
CA ILE A 109 -17.03 -16.68 -8.66
C ILE A 109 -18.49 -16.80 -8.22
N ALA A 110 -18.76 -17.29 -7.02
CA ALA A 110 -20.12 -17.50 -6.53
C ALA A 110 -20.90 -16.22 -6.23
N LYS A 111 -20.21 -15.09 -5.97
CA LYS A 111 -20.83 -13.83 -5.49
C LYS A 111 -20.53 -12.61 -6.38
N PRO A 112 -20.75 -12.65 -7.71
CA PRO A 112 -20.29 -11.61 -8.64
C PRO A 112 -20.90 -10.24 -8.36
N VAL A 113 -22.15 -10.18 -7.88
CA VAL A 113 -22.81 -8.91 -7.52
C VAL A 113 -22.12 -8.23 -6.34
N ILE A 114 -21.67 -9.01 -5.34
CA ILE A 114 -20.95 -8.48 -4.18
C ILE A 114 -19.58 -7.96 -4.63
N ILE A 115 -18.90 -8.69 -5.53
CA ILE A 115 -17.63 -8.25 -6.11
C ILE A 115 -17.80 -6.91 -6.83
N ALA A 116 -18.83 -6.76 -7.65
CA ALA A 116 -19.11 -5.51 -8.35
C ALA A 116 -19.42 -4.37 -7.37
N LEU A 117 -20.22 -4.64 -6.34
CA LEU A 117 -20.56 -3.66 -5.30
C LEU A 117 -19.33 -3.16 -4.53
N LEU A 118 -18.34 -4.03 -4.29
CA LEU A 118 -17.06 -3.65 -3.68
C LEU A 118 -16.14 -2.92 -4.67
N ALA A 119 -16.09 -3.38 -5.92
CA ALA A 119 -15.20 -2.85 -6.94
C ALA A 119 -15.52 -1.39 -7.29
N VAL A 120 -16.81 -1.03 -7.39
CA VAL A 120 -17.23 0.32 -7.80
C VAL A 120 -16.72 1.41 -6.85
N PRO A 121 -16.93 1.34 -5.52
CA PRO A 121 -16.35 2.29 -4.58
C PRO A 121 -14.81 2.36 -4.64
N ILE A 122 -14.14 1.21 -4.77
CA ILE A 122 -12.67 1.17 -4.85
C ILE A 122 -12.18 1.87 -6.12
N LEU A 123 -12.80 1.62 -7.27
CA LEU A 123 -12.47 2.28 -8.52
C LEU A 123 -12.63 3.80 -8.41
N ILE A 124 -13.77 4.23 -7.86
CA ILE A 124 -14.05 5.66 -7.65
C ILE A 124 -12.99 6.24 -6.73
N GLN A 125 -12.71 5.60 -5.59
CA GLN A 125 -11.69 6.04 -4.64
C GLN A 125 -10.35 6.21 -5.35
N VAL A 126 -9.82 5.16 -5.99
CA VAL A 126 -8.47 5.18 -6.53
C VAL A 126 -8.31 6.23 -7.62
N TYR A 127 -9.24 6.33 -8.58
CA TYR A 127 -9.15 7.33 -9.64
C TYR A 127 -9.39 8.75 -9.12
N PHE A 128 -10.31 8.93 -8.18
CA PHE A 128 -10.62 10.24 -7.62
C PHE A 128 -9.46 10.76 -6.77
N THR A 129 -8.95 9.98 -5.82
CA THR A 129 -7.88 10.42 -4.91
C THR A 129 -6.56 10.60 -5.64
N SER A 130 -6.18 9.67 -6.53
CA SER A 130 -4.96 9.83 -7.34
C SER A 130 -5.09 11.00 -8.32
N GLY A 131 -6.22 11.15 -9.00
CA GLY A 131 -6.49 12.25 -9.92
C GLY A 131 -6.47 13.60 -9.21
N LEU A 132 -7.15 13.70 -8.06
CA LEU A 132 -7.15 14.91 -7.23
C LEU A 132 -5.74 15.27 -6.77
N ALA A 133 -5.00 14.32 -6.19
CA ALA A 133 -3.64 14.55 -5.73
C ALA A 133 -2.69 14.96 -6.87
N TYR A 134 -2.81 14.34 -8.04
CA TYR A 134 -2.01 14.66 -9.22
C TYR A 134 -2.33 16.06 -9.77
N LEU A 135 -3.62 16.39 -9.89
CA LEU A 135 -4.05 17.72 -10.35
C LEU A 135 -3.66 18.82 -9.37
N MET A 136 -3.87 18.60 -8.07
CA MET A 136 -3.46 19.56 -7.03
C MET A 136 -1.95 19.78 -7.05
N SER A 137 -1.17 18.70 -7.14
CA SER A 137 0.29 18.79 -7.26
C SER A 137 0.70 19.62 -8.47
N ARG A 138 -0.01 19.48 -9.61
CA ARG A 138 0.21 20.31 -10.79
C ARG A 138 -0.11 21.78 -10.54
N THR A 139 -1.23 22.07 -9.87
CA THR A 139 -1.63 23.47 -9.56
C THR A 139 -0.65 24.15 -8.62
N PHE A 140 -0.01 23.41 -7.73
CA PHE A 140 1.02 23.93 -6.82
C PHE A 140 2.44 23.95 -7.39
N GLY A 141 2.62 23.57 -8.66
CA GLY A 141 3.95 23.60 -9.29
C GLY A 141 4.91 22.50 -8.82
N VAL A 142 4.40 21.39 -8.28
CA VAL A 142 5.21 20.27 -7.79
C VAL A 142 5.79 19.50 -8.97
N ALA A 143 7.09 19.18 -8.92
CA ALA A 143 7.77 18.40 -9.94
C ALA A 143 7.12 17.01 -10.14
N HIS A 144 7.08 16.52 -11.38
CA HIS A 144 6.42 15.25 -11.72
C HIS A 144 6.99 14.06 -10.92
N CYS A 145 8.31 14.02 -10.69
CA CYS A 145 8.96 12.98 -9.90
C CYS A 145 8.53 12.93 -8.43
N VAL A 146 7.87 13.97 -7.92
CA VAL A 146 7.31 14.07 -6.56
C VAL A 146 5.79 13.90 -6.62
N ALA A 147 5.14 14.52 -7.58
CA ALA A 147 3.69 14.46 -7.77
C ALA A 147 3.18 13.06 -8.14
N ALA A 148 3.88 12.37 -9.03
CA ALA A 148 3.55 11.02 -9.45
C ALA A 148 3.53 10.02 -8.28
N PRO A 149 4.59 9.88 -7.47
CA PRO A 149 4.53 9.02 -6.29
C PRO A 149 3.53 9.53 -5.26
N SER A 150 3.37 10.84 -5.06
CA SER A 150 2.37 11.37 -4.12
C SER A 150 0.94 10.97 -4.48
N ALA A 151 0.59 11.04 -5.77
CA ALA A 151 -0.72 10.64 -6.25
C ALA A 151 -0.99 9.15 -6.07
N LEU A 152 0.04 8.33 -6.30
CA LEU A 152 -0.05 6.88 -6.16
C LEU A 152 -0.12 6.45 -4.68
N ILE A 153 0.72 7.03 -3.81
CA ILE A 153 0.70 6.74 -2.37
C ILE A 153 -0.64 7.16 -1.76
N GLY A 154 -1.15 8.34 -2.11
CA GLY A 154 -2.44 8.83 -1.60
C GLY A 154 -3.65 7.99 -2.01
N ALA A 155 -3.53 7.18 -3.06
CA ALA A 155 -4.60 6.28 -3.52
C ALA A 155 -4.45 4.83 -3.06
N SER A 156 -3.24 4.41 -2.66
CA SER A 156 -2.93 3.01 -2.34
C SER A 156 -3.45 2.61 -0.96
N ASN A 157 -3.87 1.36 -0.81
CA ASN A 157 -4.28 0.78 0.47
C ASN A 157 -3.30 -0.31 0.95
N PHE A 158 -3.22 -0.51 2.28
CA PHE A 158 -2.38 -1.54 2.91
C PHE A 158 -3.12 -2.88 3.03
N PHE A 159 -3.18 -3.62 1.94
CA PHE A 159 -3.99 -4.83 1.91
C PHE A 159 -3.44 -5.99 2.70
N GLU A 160 -2.12 -6.20 2.71
CA GLU A 160 -1.51 -7.33 3.41
C GLU A 160 -1.90 -7.31 4.90
N LEU A 161 -1.84 -6.12 5.50
CA LEU A 161 -2.29 -5.89 6.86
C LEU A 161 -3.82 -6.04 6.98
N ALA A 162 -4.60 -5.47 6.05
CA ALA A 162 -6.06 -5.56 6.08
C ALA A 162 -6.56 -7.02 6.01
N VAL A 163 -5.96 -7.84 5.15
CA VAL A 163 -6.27 -9.26 5.00
C VAL A 163 -5.90 -10.03 6.28
N ALA A 164 -4.70 -9.79 6.82
CA ALA A 164 -4.26 -10.44 8.06
C ALA A 164 -5.21 -10.14 9.24
N VAL A 165 -5.60 -8.88 9.39
CA VAL A 165 -6.56 -8.45 10.42
C VAL A 165 -7.95 -9.06 10.15
N ALA A 166 -8.46 -9.00 8.92
CA ALA A 166 -9.78 -9.54 8.60
C ALA A 166 -9.88 -11.05 8.87
N ILE A 167 -8.85 -11.82 8.51
CA ILE A 167 -8.77 -13.26 8.79
C ILE A 167 -8.64 -13.49 10.30
N GLY A 168 -7.79 -12.72 10.99
CA GLY A 168 -7.58 -12.88 12.44
C GLY A 168 -8.81 -12.56 13.28
N LEU A 169 -9.61 -11.57 12.88
CA LEU A 169 -10.80 -11.11 13.62
C LEU A 169 -12.08 -11.85 13.25
N PHE A 170 -12.32 -12.03 11.96
CA PHE A 170 -13.61 -12.52 11.45
C PHE A 170 -13.51 -13.93 10.87
N GLY A 171 -12.30 -14.49 10.76
CA GLY A 171 -12.06 -15.79 10.17
C GLY A 171 -11.96 -15.75 8.65
N PHE A 172 -11.38 -16.81 8.11
CA PHE A 172 -11.04 -16.92 6.68
C PHE A 172 -12.26 -16.89 5.74
N GLN A 173 -13.38 -17.49 6.16
CA GLN A 173 -14.61 -17.58 5.34
C GLN A 173 -15.53 -16.36 5.48
N SER A 174 -15.11 -15.32 6.21
CA SER A 174 -15.93 -14.13 6.44
C SER A 174 -16.05 -13.26 5.18
N GLY A 175 -17.16 -12.52 5.10
CA GLY A 175 -17.31 -11.46 4.09
C GLY A 175 -16.26 -10.35 4.22
N ALA A 176 -15.74 -10.11 5.43
CA ALA A 176 -14.65 -9.16 5.66
C ALA A 176 -13.33 -9.63 5.03
N ALA A 177 -12.97 -10.90 5.19
CA ALA A 177 -11.79 -11.49 4.55
C ALA A 177 -11.95 -11.54 3.01
N LEU A 178 -13.15 -11.82 2.51
CA LEU A 178 -13.44 -11.74 1.08
C LEU A 178 -13.25 -10.30 0.55
N ALA A 179 -13.78 -9.31 1.26
CA ALA A 179 -13.73 -7.92 0.83
C ALA A 179 -12.30 -7.38 0.74
N THR A 180 -11.42 -7.76 1.67
CA THR A 180 -10.01 -7.31 1.64
C THR A 180 -9.23 -7.95 0.50
N VAL A 181 -9.46 -9.24 0.21
CA VAL A 181 -8.84 -9.91 -0.96
C VAL A 181 -9.36 -9.33 -2.27
N VAL A 182 -10.67 -9.11 -2.39
CA VAL A 182 -11.27 -8.47 -3.57
C VAL A 182 -10.75 -7.05 -3.75
N GLY A 183 -10.52 -6.33 -2.65
CA GLY A 183 -9.87 -5.04 -2.67
C GLY A 183 -8.56 -5.05 -3.45
N VAL A 184 -7.68 -6.01 -3.12
CA VAL A 184 -6.40 -6.19 -3.82
C VAL A 184 -6.59 -6.52 -5.29
N LEU A 185 -7.54 -7.42 -5.60
CA LEU A 185 -7.82 -7.87 -6.96
C LEU A 185 -8.15 -6.71 -7.88
N ILE A 186 -8.89 -5.73 -7.37
CA ILE A 186 -9.30 -4.54 -8.12
C ILE A 186 -8.22 -3.46 -8.09
N GLU A 187 -7.64 -3.17 -6.94
CA GLU A 187 -6.70 -2.06 -6.81
C GLU A 187 -5.43 -2.28 -7.61
N VAL A 188 -4.82 -3.47 -7.59
CA VAL A 188 -3.53 -3.70 -8.27
C VAL A 188 -3.58 -3.38 -9.77
N PRO A 189 -4.55 -3.89 -10.57
CA PRO A 189 -4.72 -3.50 -11.97
C PRO A 189 -5.01 -2.01 -12.16
N VAL A 190 -5.83 -1.43 -11.28
CA VAL A 190 -6.22 -0.01 -11.38
C VAL A 190 -5.02 0.88 -11.10
N MET A 191 -4.21 0.57 -10.09
CA MET A 191 -2.97 1.27 -9.79
C MET A 191 -1.96 1.19 -10.93
N LEU A 192 -1.83 0.03 -11.58
CA LEU A 192 -1.03 -0.08 -12.81
C LEU A 192 -1.55 0.82 -13.93
N SER A 193 -2.88 0.93 -14.08
CA SER A 193 -3.49 1.84 -15.06
C SER A 193 -3.23 3.30 -14.73
N VAL A 194 -3.29 3.70 -13.45
CA VAL A 194 -2.97 5.05 -12.99
C VAL A 194 -1.49 5.37 -13.22
N VAL A 195 -0.58 4.44 -12.93
CA VAL A 195 0.85 4.58 -13.27
C VAL A 195 1.02 4.84 -14.77
N LYS A 196 0.34 4.07 -15.62
CA LYS A 196 0.38 4.26 -17.07
C LYS A 196 -0.14 5.65 -17.47
N ILE A 197 -1.24 6.10 -16.88
CA ILE A 197 -1.81 7.44 -17.11
C ILE A 197 -0.77 8.50 -16.73
N VAL A 198 -0.29 8.51 -15.49
CA VAL A 198 0.67 9.50 -14.96
C VAL A 198 1.96 9.57 -15.79
N ASN A 199 2.45 8.43 -16.27
CA ASN A 199 3.62 8.38 -17.15
C ASN A 199 3.32 8.96 -18.54
N SER A 200 2.17 8.60 -19.12
CA SER A 200 1.76 9.09 -20.45
C SER A 200 1.41 10.59 -20.46
N THR A 201 0.94 11.12 -19.33
CA THR A 201 0.56 12.54 -19.18
C THR A 201 1.72 13.42 -18.71
N LYS A 202 2.96 12.89 -18.59
CA LYS A 202 4.12 13.65 -18.10
C LYS A 202 4.36 14.95 -18.87
N GLY A 203 4.35 14.91 -20.20
CA GLY A 203 4.55 16.11 -21.03
C GLY A 203 3.45 17.16 -20.84
N TRP A 204 2.20 16.73 -20.75
CA TRP A 204 1.09 17.64 -20.40
C TRP A 204 1.29 18.21 -19.00
N TYR A 205 1.65 17.38 -18.02
CA TYR A 205 1.84 17.79 -16.64
C TYR A 205 2.89 18.91 -16.56
N GLU A 206 4.07 18.67 -17.12
CA GLU A 206 5.22 19.60 -17.09
C GLU A 206 4.98 20.89 -17.89
N SER A 207 4.12 20.86 -18.91
CA SER A 207 3.70 22.08 -19.64
C SER A 207 2.80 23.04 -18.84
N GLY A 208 2.42 22.68 -17.61
CA GLY A 208 1.58 23.53 -16.76
C GLY A 208 2.27 24.85 -16.40
N THR A 209 1.55 25.96 -16.50
CA THR A 209 2.07 27.32 -16.23
C THR A 209 2.62 27.50 -14.81
N ALA A 210 2.11 26.75 -13.83
CA ALA A 210 2.64 26.74 -12.46
C ALA A 210 4.01 26.04 -12.35
N ILE A 211 4.28 25.05 -13.20
CA ILE A 211 5.54 24.29 -13.22
C ILE A 211 6.58 25.01 -14.07
N SER A 212 6.19 25.58 -15.21
CA SER A 212 7.07 26.35 -16.09
C SER A 212 7.66 27.63 -15.45
N LYS A 213 7.12 28.06 -14.30
CA LYS A 213 7.59 29.25 -13.57
C LYS A 213 8.59 28.93 -12.45
N ASN A 214 8.76 27.66 -12.10
CA ASN A 214 9.75 27.16 -11.13
C ASN A 214 10.96 26.58 -11.87
#